data_AF-A0A645IGA5-F1
#
_entry.id   AF-A0A645IGA5-F1
#
_cell.length_a   1.000
_cell.length_b   1.000
_cell.length_c   1.000
_cell.angle_alpha   90.00
_cell.angle_beta   90.00
_cell.angle_gamma   90.00
#
_symmetry.space_group_name_H-M   'P 1'
#
loop_
_entity.id
_entity.type
_entity.pdbx_description
1 polymer ?
#
loop_
_entity_poly.entity_id
_entity_poly.type
_entity_poly.pdbx_seq_one_letter_code
_entity_poly.pdbx_strand_id
1 'polypeptide(L)'
;MKKILLILVSLMLVMLVSVSMAEGIAANIEAPAIDLTPIFQAVLGILAALITHKLIPWIQARTTAQQQEMLRAAVSVAVYAAEQLYGAGAGKEKLMYVKGQLAKKGYKVDVDEIEAAVRELTIAGK
;
A
#
# COMPACT_ATOMS: atom_id res chain seq x y z
N MET A 1 -12.70 -21.72 0.28
CA MET A 1 -12.77 -22.68 -0.85
C MET A 1 -14.12 -22.66 -1.58
N LYS A 2 -15.26 -22.87 -0.91
CA LYS A 2 -16.60 -22.86 -1.54
C LYS A 2 -16.95 -21.59 -2.32
N LYS A 3 -16.58 -20.41 -1.80
CA LYS A 3 -16.79 -19.11 -2.47
C LYS A 3 -15.94 -18.95 -3.73
N ILE A 4 -14.69 -19.42 -3.71
CA ILE A 4 -13.77 -19.35 -4.86
C ILE A 4 -14.22 -20.33 -5.95
N LEU A 5 -14.68 -21.52 -5.56
CA LEU A 5 -15.26 -22.51 -6.47
C LEU A 5 -16.53 -21.98 -7.17
N LEU A 6 -17.41 -21.30 -6.43
CA LEU A 6 -18.62 -20.68 -7.01
C LEU A 6 -18.29 -19.55 -7.99
N ILE A 7 -17.25 -18.76 -7.72
CA ILE A 7 -16.79 -17.70 -8.64
C ILE A 7 -16.20 -18.32 -9.92
N LEU A 8 -15.42 -19.39 -9.80
CA LEU A 8 -14.86 -20.11 -10.95
C LEU A 8 -15.94 -20.77 -11.82
N VAL A 9 -16.93 -21.42 -11.20
CA VAL A 9 -18.04 -22.05 -11.91
C VAL A 9 -18.92 -21.01 -12.59
N SER A 10 -19.17 -19.86 -11.94
CA SER A 10 -19.89 -18.73 -12.53
C SER A 10 -19.15 -18.16 -13.76
N LEU A 11 -17.83 -17.97 -13.64
CA LEU A 11 -17.00 -17.48 -14.74
C LEU A 11 -16.97 -18.45 -15.93
N MET A 12 -16.93 -19.76 -15.64
CA MET A 12 -16.95 -20.81 -16.66
C MET A 12 -18.32 -20.89 -17.36
N LEU A 13 -19.43 -20.68 -16.63
CA LEU A 13 -20.77 -20.66 -17.19
C LEU A 13 -20.96 -19.47 -18.15
N VAL A 14 -20.43 -18.30 -17.80
CA VAL A 14 -20.48 -17.09 -18.66
C VAL A 14 -19.71 -17.33 -19.96
N MET A 15 -18.57 -18.02 -19.91
CA MET A 15 -17.77 -18.37 -21.10
C MET A 15 -18.49 -19.35 -22.03
N LEU A 16 -19.25 -20.31 -21.50
CA LEU A 16 -19.99 -21.28 -22.32
C LEU A 16 -21.16 -20.66 -23.09
N VAL A 17 -21.87 -19.70 -22.49
CA VAL A 17 -23.03 -19.03 -23.14
C VAL A 17 -22.60 -18.21 -24.36
N SER A 18 -21.37 -17.70 -24.38
CA SER A 18 -20.83 -16.93 -25.52
C SER A 18 -20.61 -17.78 -26.78
N VAL A 19 -20.32 -19.08 -26.63
CA VAL A 19 -19.97 -19.96 -27.76
C VAL A 19 -21.22 -20.43 -28.52
N SER A 20 -22.35 -20.61 -27.83
CA SER A 20 -23.63 -21.04 -28.43
C SER A 20 -24.37 -19.95 -29.22
N MET A 21 -23.92 -18.69 -29.18
CA MET A 21 -24.51 -17.56 -29.91
C MET A 21 -23.70 -17.20 -31.17
N ALA A 22 -22.83 -18.11 -31.66
CA ALA A 22 -21.95 -17.87 -32.81
C ALA A 22 -22.44 -18.53 -34.12
N GLU A 23 -23.52 -19.32 -34.10
CA GLU A 23 -24.10 -19.92 -35.31
C GLU A 23 -25.36 -19.14 -35.75
N GLY A 24 -25.11 -17.90 -36.19
CA GLY A 24 -26.08 -17.09 -36.93
C GLY A 24 -25.40 -16.53 -38.16
N ILE A 25 -25.50 -17.25 -39.28
CA ILE A 25 -24.99 -16.84 -40.59
C ILE A 25 -25.80 -15.62 -41.05
N ALA A 26 -25.35 -14.42 -40.69
CA ALA A 26 -25.69 -13.21 -41.41
C ALA A 26 -24.45 -12.80 -42.19
N ALA A 27 -24.59 -12.74 -43.51
CA ALA A 27 -23.57 -12.32 -44.45
C ALA A 27 -22.98 -10.95 -44.05
N ASN A 28 -21.79 -10.95 -43.45
CA ASN A 28 -21.04 -9.74 -43.21
C ASN A 28 -20.32 -9.40 -44.51
N ILE A 29 -20.86 -8.45 -45.25
CA ILE A 29 -20.07 -7.69 -46.22
C ILE A 29 -19.00 -6.98 -45.39
N GLU A 30 -17.79 -7.54 -45.33
CA GLU A 30 -16.62 -6.86 -44.77
C GLU A 30 -16.30 -5.67 -45.68
N ALA A 31 -16.90 -4.52 -45.36
CA ALA A 31 -16.21 -3.26 -45.62
C ALA A 31 -14.86 -3.33 -44.87
N PRO A 32 -13.76 -2.78 -45.41
CA PRO A 32 -12.50 -2.71 -44.67
C PRO A 32 -12.69 -1.77 -43.47
N ALA A 33 -13.18 -2.31 -42.36
CA ALA A 33 -13.36 -1.61 -41.11
C ALA A 33 -11.97 -1.52 -40.47
N ILE A 34 -11.48 -0.30 -40.27
CA ILE A 34 -10.22 -0.07 -39.57
C ILE A 34 -10.41 -0.54 -38.12
N ASP A 35 -9.71 -1.61 -37.74
CA ASP A 35 -9.71 -2.11 -36.37
C ASP A 35 -8.90 -1.15 -35.47
N LEU A 36 -9.59 -0.45 -34.57
CA LEU A 36 -9.00 0.49 -33.62
C LEU A 36 -8.54 -0.17 -32.33
N THR A 37 -8.82 -1.46 -32.13
CA THR A 37 -8.43 -2.24 -30.95
C THR A 37 -6.93 -2.11 -30.62
N PRO A 38 -6.00 -2.18 -31.60
CA PRO A 38 -4.58 -2.01 -31.32
C PRO A 38 -4.22 -0.65 -30.73
N ILE A 39 -4.94 0.41 -31.11
CA ILE A 39 -4.71 1.78 -30.59
C ILE A 39 -5.12 1.84 -29.12
N PHE A 40 -6.28 1.30 -28.76
CA PHE A 40 -6.71 1.24 -27.35
C PHE A 40 -5.76 0.40 -26.50
N GLN A 41 -5.27 -0.73 -27.03
CA GLN A 41 -4.26 -1.56 -26.34
C GLN A 41 -2.98 -0.76 -26.09
N ALA A 42 -2.49 0.00 -27.07
CA ALA A 42 -1.32 0.86 -26.91
C ALA A 42 -1.55 1.95 -25.85
N VAL A 43 -2.71 2.62 -25.87
CA VAL A 43 -3.06 3.66 -24.88
C VAL A 43 -3.14 3.07 -23.47
N LEU A 44 -3.82 1.94 -23.31
CA LEU A 44 -3.91 1.24 -22.02
C LEU A 44 -2.55 0.76 -21.54
N GLY A 45 -1.68 0.29 -22.45
CA GLY A 45 -0.30 -0.08 -22.14
C GLY A 45 0.51 1.09 -21.57
N ILE A 46 0.39 2.27 -22.17
CA ILE A 46 1.05 3.49 -21.67
C ILE A 46 0.49 3.89 -20.30
N LEU A 47 -0.83 3.85 -20.10
CA LEU A 47 -1.45 4.17 -18.82
C LEU A 47 -1.02 3.19 -17.72
N ALA A 48 -1.00 1.89 -18.01
CA ALA A 48 -0.54 0.87 -17.08
C ALA A 48 0.95 1.06 -16.72
N ALA A 49 1.79 1.41 -17.69
CA ALA A 49 3.19 1.72 -17.46
C ALA A 49 3.36 2.94 -16.54
N LEU A 50 2.61 4.03 -16.78
CA LEU A 50 2.63 5.23 -15.94
C LEU A 50 2.16 4.96 -14.51
N ILE A 51 1.07 4.20 -14.34
CA ILE A 51 0.56 3.84 -13.02
C ILE A 51 1.61 3.03 -12.27
N THR A 52 2.19 2.01 -12.91
CA THR A 52 3.14 1.08 -12.29
C THR A 52 4.46 1.77 -11.94
N HIS A 53 4.99 2.59 -12.84
CA HIS A 53 6.32 3.16 -12.67
C HIS A 53 6.31 4.51 -11.94
N LYS A 54 5.19 5.22 -11.91
CA LYS A 54 5.14 6.58 -11.34
C LYS A 54 4.10 6.74 -10.24
N LEU A 55 2.86 6.29 -10.46
CA LEU A 55 1.79 6.51 -9.48
C LEU A 55 1.98 5.66 -8.22
N ILE A 56 2.16 4.34 -8.39
CA ILE A 56 2.29 3.42 -7.25
C ILE A 56 3.51 3.78 -6.38
N PRO A 57 4.73 3.97 -6.93
CA PRO A 57 5.88 4.35 -6.11
C PRO A 57 5.70 5.70 -5.43
N TRP A 58 5.06 6.67 -6.10
CA TRP A 58 4.79 7.99 -5.51
C TRP A 58 3.83 7.91 -4.31
N ILE A 59 2.75 7.14 -4.42
CA ILE A 59 1.81 6.92 -3.31
C ILE A 59 2.54 6.24 -2.16
N GLN A 60 3.28 5.16 -2.43
CA GLN A 60 4.04 4.44 -1.40
C GLN A 60 5.03 5.37 -0.68
N ALA A 61 5.82 6.14 -1.42
CA ALA A 61 6.76 7.09 -0.84
C ALA A 61 6.06 8.10 0.08
N ARG A 62 4.89 8.61 -0.32
CA ARG A 62 4.13 9.57 0.50
C ARG A 62 3.50 8.92 1.73
N THR A 63 2.99 7.70 1.61
CA THR A 63 2.47 6.94 2.75
C THR A 63 3.60 6.61 3.73
N THR A 64 4.79 6.23 3.26
CA THR A 64 5.96 5.98 4.11
C THR A 64 6.39 7.25 4.85
N ALA A 65 6.45 8.41 4.18
CA ALA A 65 6.78 9.67 4.84
C ALA A 65 5.77 10.04 5.93
N GLN A 66 4.47 9.88 5.66
CA GLN A 66 3.42 10.12 6.64
C GLN A 66 3.47 9.13 7.81
N GLN A 67 3.77 7.86 7.56
CA GLN A 67 3.96 6.84 8.60
C GLN A 67 5.15 7.19 9.51
N GLN A 68 6.26 7.66 8.94
CA GLN A 68 7.42 8.13 9.70
C GLN A 68 7.08 9.36 10.54
N GLU A 69 6.32 10.31 10.01
CA GLU A 69 5.87 11.49 10.77
C GLU A 69 5.02 11.09 11.98
N MET A 70 4.04 10.19 11.78
CA MET A 70 3.19 9.70 12.85
C MET A 70 3.98 8.90 13.91
N LEU A 71 4.97 8.10 13.47
CA LEU A 71 5.87 7.39 14.36
C LEU A 71 6.70 8.37 15.20
N ARG A 72 7.32 9.39 14.57
CA ARG A 72 8.10 10.42 15.26
C ARG A 72 7.27 11.18 16.29
N ALA A 73 6.03 11.55 15.95
CA ALA A 73 5.11 12.18 16.88
C ALA A 73 4.77 11.26 18.07
N ALA A 74 4.49 9.98 17.81
CA ALA A 74 4.21 9.01 18.86
C ALA A 74 5.43 8.76 19.77
N VAL A 75 6.63 8.65 19.19
CA VAL A 75 7.90 8.53 19.91
C VAL A 75 8.12 9.76 20.78
N SER A 76 7.97 10.97 20.24
CA SER A 76 8.11 12.22 20.99
C SER A 76 7.20 12.27 22.23
N VAL A 77 5.91 11.95 22.07
CA VAL A 77 4.96 11.91 23.19
C VAL A 77 5.34 10.83 24.22
N ALA A 78 5.77 9.66 23.76
CA ALA A 78 6.17 8.57 24.64
C ALA A 78 7.47 8.89 25.41
N VAL A 79 8.43 9.56 24.76
CA VAL A 79 9.68 10.01 25.37
C VAL A 79 9.39 11.09 26.40
N TYR A 80 8.55 12.08 26.07
CA TYR A 80 8.12 13.08 27.04
C TYR A 80 7.49 12.44 28.27
N ALA A 81 6.59 11.46 28.09
CA ALA A 81 6.02 10.71 29.20
C ALA A 81 7.09 9.92 29.98
N ALA A 82 8.09 9.34 29.31
CA ALA A 82 9.19 8.63 29.95
C ALA A 82 10.07 9.58 30.79
N GLU A 83 10.36 10.78 30.29
CA GLU A 83 11.13 11.78 31.02
C GLU A 83 10.40 12.24 32.29
N GLN A 84 9.08 12.41 32.23
CA GLN A 84 8.27 12.76 33.39
C GLN A 84 8.26 11.65 34.45
N LEU A 85 8.37 10.37 34.06
CA LEU A 85 8.37 9.23 34.98
C LEU A 85 9.76 8.92 35.56
N TYR A 86 10.80 8.98 34.74
CA TYR A 86 12.14 8.51 35.10
C TYR A 86 13.15 9.64 35.39
N GLY A 87 12.79 10.91 35.12
CA GLY A 87 13.68 12.06 35.37
C GLY A 87 14.94 12.03 34.51
N ALA A 88 16.02 12.66 34.97
CA ALA A 88 17.32 12.64 34.26
C ALA A 88 18.07 11.32 34.51
N GLY A 89 18.71 10.76 33.47
CA GLY A 89 19.36 9.43 33.53
C GLY A 89 18.46 8.29 33.01
N ALA A 90 18.95 7.04 33.13
CA ALA A 90 18.20 5.81 32.80
C ALA A 90 17.67 5.70 31.34
N GLY A 91 18.55 5.93 30.36
CA GLY A 91 18.18 5.93 28.94
C GLY A 91 17.63 4.58 28.45
N LYS A 92 18.14 3.45 28.96
CA LYS A 92 17.67 2.12 28.57
C LYS A 92 16.23 1.87 29.04
N GLU A 93 15.94 2.24 30.28
CA GLU A 93 14.63 2.07 30.91
C GLU A 93 13.58 2.93 30.20
N LYS A 94 13.93 4.17 29.84
CA LYS A 94 13.08 5.05 29.03
C LYS A 94 12.79 4.47 27.66
N LEU A 95 13.79 3.95 26.95
CA LEU A 95 13.59 3.33 25.63
C LEU A 95 12.67 2.11 25.71
N MET A 96 12.82 1.28 26.74
CA MET A 96 11.93 0.13 26.97
C MET A 96 10.50 0.56 27.29
N TYR A 97 10.31 1.62 28.08
CA TYR A 97 9.00 2.21 28.32
C TYR A 97 8.36 2.74 27.02
N VAL A 98 9.12 3.46 26.20
CA VAL A 98 8.67 3.98 24.90
C VAL A 98 8.26 2.84 23.98
N LYS A 99 9.06 1.77 23.89
CA LYS A 99 8.72 0.56 23.13
C LYS A 99 7.39 -0.04 23.59
N GLY A 100 7.19 -0.15 24.90
CA GLY A 100 5.93 -0.62 25.46
C GLY A 100 4.73 0.26 25.10
N GLN A 101 4.89 1.59 25.11
CA GLN A 101 3.82 2.52 24.76
C GLN A 101 3.50 2.52 23.26
N LEU A 102 4.52 2.37 22.41
CA LEU A 102 4.33 2.21 20.97
C LEU A 102 3.62 0.89 20.65
N ALA A 103 4.00 -0.20 21.30
CA ALA A 103 3.34 -1.50 21.14
C ALA A 103 1.86 -1.45 21.52
N LYS A 104 1.48 -0.75 22.60
CA LYS A 104 0.07 -0.54 22.98
C LYS A 104 -0.72 0.26 21.94
N LYS A 105 -0.06 1.16 21.23
CA LYS A 105 -0.65 1.92 20.11
C LYS A 105 -0.67 1.13 18.79
N GLY A 106 -0.19 -0.12 18.79
CA GLY A 106 -0.20 -1.02 17.63
C GLY A 106 1.06 -0.95 16.76
N TYR A 107 2.07 -0.17 17.15
CA TYR A 107 3.33 -0.10 16.42
C TYR A 107 4.20 -1.32 16.70
N LYS A 108 4.78 -1.91 15.65
CA LYS A 108 5.79 -2.96 15.74
C LYS A 108 7.13 -2.36 15.32
N VAL A 109 7.89 -1.90 16.29
CA VAL A 109 9.11 -1.10 16.09
C VAL A 109 10.19 -1.62 17.04
N ASP A 110 11.41 -1.77 16.53
CA ASP A 110 12.54 -2.24 17.32
C ASP A 110 13.17 -1.13 18.15
N VAL A 111 13.98 -1.51 19.15
CA VAL A 111 14.62 -0.51 20.04
C VAL A 111 15.56 0.40 19.25
N ASP A 112 16.27 -0.15 18.26
CA ASP A 112 17.19 0.59 17.41
C ASP A 112 16.45 1.62 16.54
N GLU A 113 15.27 1.28 16.04
CA GLU A 113 14.41 2.20 15.27
C GLU A 113 13.86 3.33 16.14
N ILE A 114 13.48 3.02 17.39
CA ILE A 114 13.06 4.03 18.36
C ILE A 114 14.24 4.96 18.67
N GLU A 115 15.43 4.42 18.90
CA GLU A 115 16.63 5.22 19.17
C GLU A 115 16.98 6.13 17.99
N ALA A 116 16.90 5.62 16.76
CA ALA A 116 17.08 6.43 15.56
C ALA A 116 16.06 7.59 15.51
N ALA A 117 14.77 7.32 15.74
CA ALA A 117 13.74 8.36 15.77
C ALA A 117 13.98 9.40 16.89
N VAL A 118 14.46 8.98 18.07
CA VAL A 118 14.84 9.90 19.16
C VAL A 118 16.04 10.77 18.78
N ARG A 119 17.06 10.20 18.13
CA ARG A 119 18.23 10.95 17.64
C ARG A 119 17.82 11.97 16.59
N GLU A 120 16.96 11.59 15.64
CA GLU A 120 16.42 12.51 14.63
C GLU A 120 15.66 13.68 15.28
N LEU A 121 14.80 13.42 16.27
CA LEU A 121 14.08 14.46 17.01
C LEU A 121 15.04 15.41 17.74
N THR A 122 16.12 14.87 18.31
CA THR A 122 17.15 15.67 19.00
C THR A 122 17.93 16.57 18.04
N ILE A 123 18.15 16.11 16.81
CA ILE A 123 18.83 16.89 15.76
C ILE A 123 17.89 17.94 15.17
N ALA A 124 16.63 17.58 14.91
CA ALA A 124 15.63 18.49 14.33
C ALA A 124 15.16 19.60 15.30
N GLY A 125 15.32 19.40 16.61
CA GLY A 125 15.01 20.38 17.63
C GLY A 125 16.14 21.37 17.97
N LYS A 126 17.30 21.25 17.32
CA LYS A 126 18.41 22.22 17.38
C LYS A 126 18.36 23.17 16.19
#